data_AF-A0A1B3WEZ3-F1
#
_entry.id   AF-A0A1B3WEZ3-F1
#
_cell.length_a   1.000
_cell.length_b   1.000
_cell.length_c   1.000
_cell.angle_alpha   90.00
_cell.angle_beta   90.00
_cell.angle_gamma   90.00
#
_symmetry.space_group_name_H-M   'P 1'
#
loop_
_entity.id
_entity.type
_entity.pdbx_description
1 polymer ?
#
loop_
_entity_poly.entity_id
_entity_poly.type
_entity_poly.pdbx_seq_one_letter_code
_entity_poly.pdbx_strand_id
1 'polypeptide(L)'
;MGERTEAQGIRAVATGYATKAMGENSFTAGENTQAEGRNSVATGYKTKATGTNAAAFGEGSEATGVVYFTAGLNNKASGQSSTALGNLSQATGAASFAGGLRTEASGVASTAMGDSTKATGVIFTAMGWKTEASGQQSTAIGTLSKASAHSSFAAGNQTEASGDASTAMGMETKATGVISTAMGWKTEASGRQSTAIGTLSKASAHSSFAAGSETEAYSLATGNNTESVGENSFSGGLRSQAIGDSSLDFGVDSKAKGRYAVALGEGSTASGKAATALGENSTAKGNNSFASMGGFAQGNNSLALGRGAFAQIDDSYTIGAGSIANRAAGMAGYLSNGRTGAEWKATGNAVSIGSVDNGVTRQITGAAAGTEDTDAVNVAQLKEMTKPVDWSGMGAQAAALAALKPMQYDPLEPTQIMAGYGNYRGSSALALGIAHYQNESKMINAGVSYGGHNKFMTNLGVTWKVGSGNKEEKQEEAYRKGPVTSVYVFEEVVRDLKAENHEQKEQIENLNKEVESLKALVNQLIK
;
A
#
# COMPACT_ATOMS: atom_id res chain seq x y z
N MET A 1 -87.30 -39.07 -27.03
CA MET A 1 -88.47 -38.18 -27.18
C MET A 1 -88.04 -36.98 -28.02
N GLY A 2 -88.73 -36.66 -29.12
CA GLY A 2 -88.41 -35.51 -29.97
C GLY A 2 -88.12 -35.85 -31.43
N GLU A 3 -87.89 -34.84 -32.25
CA GLU A 3 -87.80 -34.96 -33.71
C GLU A 3 -86.40 -35.43 -34.15
N ARG A 4 -86.33 -36.27 -35.20
CA ARG A 4 -85.06 -36.77 -35.78
C ARG A 4 -84.10 -37.40 -34.75
N THR A 5 -84.66 -38.04 -33.73
CA THR A 5 -83.92 -38.57 -32.59
C THR A 5 -83.74 -40.09 -32.69
N GLU A 6 -82.52 -40.58 -32.48
CA GLU A 6 -82.14 -41.99 -32.56
C GLU A 6 -81.62 -42.48 -31.20
N ALA A 7 -82.16 -43.58 -30.68
CA ALA A 7 -81.65 -44.28 -29.50
C ALA A 7 -81.47 -45.77 -29.86
N GLN A 8 -80.29 -46.14 -30.34
CA GLN A 8 -80.00 -47.47 -30.87
C GLN A 8 -79.18 -48.35 -29.90
N GLY A 9 -78.50 -47.73 -28.94
CA GLY A 9 -77.76 -48.46 -27.92
C GLY A 9 -78.68 -49.19 -26.92
N ILE A 10 -78.21 -50.30 -26.36
CA ILE A 10 -78.93 -51.01 -25.29
C ILE A 10 -79.06 -50.07 -24.08
N ARG A 11 -80.30 -49.88 -23.57
CA ARG A 11 -80.63 -48.92 -22.50
C ARG A 11 -80.24 -47.46 -22.80
N ALA A 12 -80.14 -47.10 -24.08
CA ALA A 12 -79.86 -45.72 -24.49
C ALA A 12 -81.09 -44.81 -24.30
N VAL A 13 -80.86 -43.56 -23.95
CA VAL A 13 -81.90 -42.52 -23.84
C VAL A 13 -81.51 -41.34 -24.72
N ALA A 14 -82.41 -40.95 -25.63
CA ALA A 14 -82.23 -39.77 -26.48
C ALA A 14 -83.45 -38.84 -26.42
N THR A 15 -83.20 -37.54 -26.21
CA THR A 15 -84.26 -36.53 -26.13
C THR A 15 -83.89 -35.19 -26.79
N GLY A 16 -84.83 -34.56 -27.51
CA GLY A 16 -84.64 -33.26 -28.16
C GLY A 16 -84.73 -33.31 -29.70
N TYR A 17 -83.89 -32.54 -30.41
CA TYR A 17 -83.89 -32.43 -31.87
C TYR A 17 -82.61 -32.98 -32.48
N ALA A 18 -82.72 -33.88 -33.47
CA ALA A 18 -81.56 -34.42 -34.21
C ALA A 18 -80.49 -35.09 -33.32
N THR A 19 -80.90 -35.79 -32.26
CA THR A 19 -79.98 -36.39 -31.28
C THR A 19 -79.73 -37.88 -31.53
N LYS A 20 -78.55 -38.41 -31.19
CA LYS A 20 -78.15 -39.81 -31.43
C LYS A 20 -77.50 -40.45 -30.20
N ALA A 21 -78.18 -41.38 -29.55
CA ALA A 21 -77.62 -42.23 -28.49
C ALA A 21 -77.36 -43.65 -29.03
N MET A 22 -76.11 -43.94 -29.38
CA MET A 22 -75.72 -45.18 -30.08
C MET A 22 -74.98 -46.17 -29.17
N GLY A 23 -74.38 -45.70 -28.06
CA GLY A 23 -73.65 -46.55 -27.13
C GLY A 23 -74.55 -47.27 -26.11
N GLU A 24 -74.10 -48.40 -25.57
CA GLU A 24 -74.77 -49.06 -24.43
C GLU A 24 -74.81 -48.11 -23.21
N ASN A 25 -75.96 -48.01 -22.54
CA ASN A 25 -76.22 -47.09 -21.41
C ASN A 25 -75.89 -45.62 -21.73
N SER A 26 -76.00 -45.20 -23.00
CA SER A 26 -75.72 -43.81 -23.38
C SER A 26 -76.93 -42.89 -23.12
N PHE A 27 -76.66 -41.63 -22.82
CA PHE A 27 -77.69 -40.59 -22.65
C PHE A 27 -77.36 -39.39 -23.54
N THR A 28 -78.35 -38.90 -24.29
CA THR A 28 -78.21 -37.66 -25.06
C THR A 28 -79.43 -36.75 -24.91
N ALA A 29 -79.20 -35.44 -24.77
CA ALA A 29 -80.26 -34.44 -24.63
C ALA A 29 -79.94 -33.11 -25.32
N GLY A 30 -80.89 -32.49 -26.03
CA GLY A 30 -80.73 -31.15 -26.62
C GLY A 30 -80.86 -31.14 -28.14
N GLU A 31 -80.00 -30.41 -28.84
CA GLU A 31 -80.06 -30.26 -30.29
C GLU A 31 -78.75 -30.70 -30.98
N ASN A 32 -78.84 -31.58 -31.98
CA ASN A 32 -77.69 -32.11 -32.74
C ASN A 32 -76.62 -32.81 -31.87
N THR A 33 -77.03 -33.49 -30.80
CA THR A 33 -76.12 -34.15 -29.85
C THR A 33 -75.87 -35.62 -30.17
N GLN A 34 -74.66 -36.13 -29.92
CA GLN A 34 -74.24 -37.51 -30.23
C GLN A 34 -73.57 -38.18 -29.02
N ALA A 35 -74.17 -39.24 -28.48
CA ALA A 35 -73.61 -40.10 -27.44
C ALA A 35 -73.36 -41.51 -28.01
N GLU A 36 -72.17 -41.75 -28.58
CA GLU A 36 -71.86 -43.00 -29.30
C GLU A 36 -71.07 -44.02 -28.47
N GLY A 37 -70.38 -43.57 -27.41
CA GLY A 37 -69.63 -44.45 -26.53
C GLY A 37 -70.48 -45.16 -25.48
N ARG A 38 -70.00 -46.31 -24.99
CA ARG A 38 -70.64 -47.01 -23.87
C ARG A 38 -70.58 -46.16 -22.59
N ASN A 39 -71.68 -46.06 -21.86
CA ASN A 39 -71.87 -45.19 -20.68
C ASN A 39 -71.61 -43.70 -20.97
N SER A 40 -71.78 -43.24 -22.21
CA SER A 40 -71.51 -41.83 -22.55
C SER A 40 -72.72 -40.92 -22.31
N VAL A 41 -72.44 -39.64 -22.05
CA VAL A 41 -73.45 -38.60 -21.81
C VAL A 41 -73.15 -37.40 -22.70
N ALA A 42 -74.09 -36.97 -23.54
CA ALA A 42 -73.94 -35.76 -24.37
C ALA A 42 -75.15 -34.84 -24.20
N THR A 43 -74.97 -33.62 -23.68
CA THR A 43 -76.08 -32.67 -23.53
C THR A 43 -75.76 -31.28 -24.06
N GLY A 44 -76.77 -30.58 -24.61
CA GLY A 44 -76.66 -29.20 -25.09
C GLY A 44 -76.86 -29.05 -26.61
N TYR A 45 -76.02 -28.26 -27.29
CA TYR A 45 -76.10 -27.98 -28.73
C TYR A 45 -74.85 -28.47 -29.46
N LYS A 46 -74.99 -29.32 -30.48
CA LYS A 46 -73.87 -29.87 -31.28
C LYS A 46 -72.78 -30.56 -30.44
N THR A 47 -73.13 -31.21 -29.33
CA THR A 47 -72.16 -31.90 -28.47
C THR A 47 -71.94 -33.36 -28.88
N LYS A 48 -70.73 -33.87 -28.64
CA LYS A 48 -70.33 -35.22 -29.08
C LYS A 48 -69.55 -35.98 -27.99
N ALA A 49 -70.12 -37.04 -27.46
CA ALA A 49 -69.50 -37.99 -26.53
C ALA A 49 -69.38 -39.37 -27.17
N THR A 50 -68.30 -39.60 -27.91
CA THR A 50 -68.05 -40.89 -28.64
C THR A 50 -67.21 -41.87 -27.87
N GLY A 51 -66.50 -41.37 -26.87
CA GLY A 51 -65.68 -42.15 -25.98
C GLY A 51 -66.45 -43.03 -24.99
N THR A 52 -65.88 -44.18 -24.62
CA THR A 52 -66.41 -44.98 -23.50
C THR A 52 -66.31 -44.18 -22.20
N ASN A 53 -67.38 -44.10 -21.41
CA ASN A 53 -67.47 -43.29 -20.18
C ASN A 53 -67.17 -41.79 -20.41
N ALA A 54 -67.43 -41.27 -21.61
CA ALA A 54 -67.25 -39.87 -21.92
C ALA A 54 -68.49 -39.04 -21.55
N ALA A 55 -68.28 -37.87 -20.97
CA ALA A 55 -69.35 -36.93 -20.67
C ALA A 55 -69.06 -35.56 -21.32
N ALA A 56 -69.99 -35.06 -22.14
CA ALA A 56 -69.90 -33.80 -22.86
C ALA A 56 -71.13 -32.92 -22.62
N PHE A 57 -70.91 -31.69 -22.18
CA PHE A 57 -71.96 -30.72 -21.85
C PHE A 57 -71.70 -29.37 -22.52
N GLY A 58 -72.75 -28.69 -22.98
CA GLY A 58 -72.69 -27.30 -23.47
C GLY A 58 -72.88 -27.16 -24.98
N GLU A 59 -72.07 -26.34 -25.65
CA GLU A 59 -72.18 -26.07 -27.08
C GLU A 59 -70.92 -26.52 -27.81
N GLY A 60 -71.04 -27.33 -28.88
CA GLY A 60 -69.91 -27.74 -29.72
C GLY A 60 -68.81 -28.54 -29.00
N SER A 61 -69.05 -29.00 -27.78
CA SER A 61 -68.06 -29.72 -26.97
C SER A 61 -67.94 -31.19 -27.38
N GLU A 62 -66.70 -31.67 -27.51
CA GLU A 62 -66.34 -33.01 -27.98
C GLU A 62 -65.52 -33.78 -26.93
N ALA A 63 -66.01 -34.95 -26.51
CA ALA A 63 -65.28 -35.93 -25.70
C ALA A 63 -65.15 -37.25 -26.48
N THR A 64 -63.93 -37.54 -26.95
CA THR A 64 -63.71 -38.58 -27.99
C THR A 64 -62.87 -39.79 -27.59
N GLY A 65 -62.42 -39.95 -26.34
CA GLY A 65 -61.77 -41.21 -25.93
C GLY A 65 -62.31 -41.89 -24.66
N VAL A 66 -61.55 -42.80 -24.06
CA VAL A 66 -61.92 -43.58 -22.84
C VAL A 66 -61.81 -42.87 -21.44
N VAL A 67 -62.93 -42.60 -20.75
CA VAL A 67 -63.09 -41.88 -19.44
C VAL A 67 -62.82 -40.36 -19.49
N TYR A 68 -63.81 -39.51 -19.80
CA TYR A 68 -63.58 -38.08 -20.12
C TYR A 68 -64.66 -37.17 -19.57
N PHE A 69 -64.31 -35.91 -19.33
CA PHE A 69 -65.27 -34.85 -19.01
C PHE A 69 -64.97 -33.59 -19.83
N THR A 70 -65.97 -33.10 -20.56
CA THR A 70 -65.91 -31.80 -21.23
C THR A 70 -67.16 -30.98 -20.94
N ALA A 71 -67.00 -29.70 -20.62
CA ALA A 71 -68.12 -28.81 -20.35
C ALA A 71 -67.84 -27.38 -20.79
N GLY A 72 -68.74 -26.79 -21.59
CA GLY A 72 -68.67 -25.40 -22.03
C GLY A 72 -68.84 -25.24 -23.55
N LEU A 73 -68.10 -24.31 -24.15
CA LEU A 73 -68.25 -23.92 -25.57
C LEU A 73 -67.04 -24.36 -26.40
N ASN A 74 -67.26 -25.19 -27.43
CA ASN A 74 -66.25 -25.65 -28.39
C ASN A 74 -65.00 -26.26 -27.74
N ASN A 75 -65.17 -27.01 -26.65
CA ASN A 75 -64.05 -27.69 -25.97
C ASN A 75 -63.79 -29.07 -26.60
N LYS A 76 -62.54 -29.54 -26.53
CA LYS A 76 -62.14 -30.85 -27.05
C LYS A 76 -61.32 -31.63 -26.02
N ALA A 77 -61.85 -32.75 -25.57
CA ALA A 77 -61.16 -33.71 -24.70
C ALA A 77 -60.94 -35.02 -25.47
N SER A 78 -59.70 -35.34 -25.83
CA SER A 78 -59.36 -36.50 -26.69
C SER A 78 -58.22 -37.40 -26.18
N GLY A 79 -57.37 -36.95 -25.26
CA GLY A 79 -56.37 -37.82 -24.62
C GLY A 79 -56.92 -38.63 -23.44
N GLN A 80 -56.51 -39.90 -23.27
CA GLN A 80 -57.10 -40.82 -22.27
C GLN A 80 -57.23 -40.19 -20.88
N SER A 81 -58.39 -40.25 -20.22
CA SER A 81 -58.57 -39.63 -18.90
C SER A 81 -58.41 -38.10 -18.85
N SER A 82 -58.65 -37.39 -19.97
CA SER A 82 -58.51 -35.93 -20.02
C SER A 82 -59.80 -35.17 -19.67
N THR A 83 -59.63 -33.93 -19.23
CA THR A 83 -60.71 -33.01 -18.86
C THR A 83 -60.55 -31.66 -19.56
N ALA A 84 -61.58 -31.18 -20.25
CA ALA A 84 -61.59 -29.88 -20.93
C ALA A 84 -62.76 -29.00 -20.46
N LEU A 85 -62.49 -27.81 -19.92
CA LEU A 85 -63.51 -26.91 -19.35
C LEU A 85 -63.37 -25.49 -19.87
N GLY A 86 -64.51 -24.81 -20.06
CA GLY A 86 -64.56 -23.39 -20.44
C GLY A 86 -64.90 -23.16 -21.91
N ASN A 87 -64.08 -22.42 -22.64
CA ASN A 87 -64.33 -22.04 -24.04
C ASN A 87 -63.08 -22.27 -24.90
N LEU A 88 -63.18 -23.06 -25.96
CA LEU A 88 -62.07 -23.42 -26.86
C LEU A 88 -60.89 -24.11 -26.13
N SER A 89 -61.15 -24.81 -25.03
CA SER A 89 -60.15 -25.57 -24.28
C SER A 89 -59.90 -26.94 -24.91
N GLN A 90 -58.63 -27.33 -25.05
CA GLN A 90 -58.20 -28.57 -25.71
C GLN A 90 -57.35 -29.43 -24.77
N ALA A 91 -57.88 -30.56 -24.31
CA ALA A 91 -57.19 -31.55 -23.51
C ALA A 91 -56.92 -32.81 -24.35
N THR A 92 -55.84 -32.79 -25.14
CA THR A 92 -55.50 -33.82 -26.13
C THR A 92 -54.43 -34.81 -25.63
N GLY A 93 -53.68 -34.46 -24.59
CA GLY A 93 -52.75 -35.37 -23.92
C GLY A 93 -53.42 -36.35 -22.96
N ALA A 94 -52.81 -37.53 -22.75
CA ALA A 94 -53.32 -38.49 -21.77
C ALA A 94 -53.21 -37.93 -20.35
N ALA A 95 -54.24 -38.10 -19.51
CA ALA A 95 -54.39 -37.57 -18.17
C ALA A 95 -54.24 -36.04 -18.09
N SER A 96 -54.57 -35.31 -19.16
CA SER A 96 -54.41 -33.86 -19.22
C SER A 96 -55.64 -33.08 -18.72
N PHE A 97 -55.42 -31.87 -18.21
CA PHE A 97 -56.46 -30.94 -17.80
C PHE A 97 -56.29 -29.62 -18.54
N ALA A 98 -57.32 -29.17 -19.27
CA ALA A 98 -57.38 -27.86 -19.93
C ALA A 98 -58.60 -27.08 -19.41
N GLY A 99 -58.39 -25.97 -18.70
CA GLY A 99 -59.46 -25.20 -18.09
C GLY A 99 -59.36 -23.69 -18.34
N GLY A 100 -60.38 -23.09 -18.96
CA GLY A 100 -60.47 -21.64 -19.16
C GLY A 100 -60.81 -21.24 -20.61
N LEU A 101 -60.14 -20.24 -21.17
CA LEU A 101 -60.38 -19.72 -22.53
C LEU A 101 -59.18 -20.06 -23.43
N ARG A 102 -59.38 -20.78 -24.54
CA ARG A 102 -58.30 -21.11 -25.50
C ARG A 102 -57.09 -21.78 -24.86
N THR A 103 -57.31 -22.67 -23.90
CA THR A 103 -56.23 -23.41 -23.24
C THR A 103 -55.89 -24.68 -24.01
N GLU A 104 -54.62 -25.10 -24.00
CA GLU A 104 -54.14 -26.29 -24.70
C GLU A 104 -53.27 -27.13 -23.76
N ALA A 105 -53.76 -28.33 -23.41
CA ALA A 105 -53.06 -29.35 -22.63
C ALA A 105 -52.86 -30.59 -23.51
N SER A 106 -51.84 -30.54 -24.37
CA SER A 106 -51.50 -31.61 -25.34
C SER A 106 -50.45 -32.58 -24.83
N GLY A 107 -49.82 -32.26 -23.71
CA GLY A 107 -48.85 -33.12 -23.05
C GLY A 107 -49.44 -34.26 -22.23
N VAL A 108 -48.71 -35.36 -22.07
CA VAL A 108 -49.09 -36.43 -21.12
C VAL A 108 -49.00 -35.88 -19.70
N ALA A 109 -50.05 -36.09 -18.89
CA ALA A 109 -50.21 -35.57 -17.54
C ALA A 109 -50.00 -34.04 -17.43
N SER A 110 -50.37 -33.28 -18.47
CA SER A 110 -50.21 -31.82 -18.50
C SER A 110 -51.43 -31.10 -17.94
N THR A 111 -51.21 -30.01 -17.20
CA THR A 111 -52.26 -29.09 -16.74
C THR A 111 -52.09 -27.73 -17.41
N ALA A 112 -53.11 -27.24 -18.11
CA ALA A 112 -53.19 -25.88 -18.65
C ALA A 112 -54.42 -25.16 -18.09
N MET A 113 -54.24 -24.01 -17.46
CA MET A 113 -55.35 -23.23 -16.88
C MET A 113 -55.24 -21.72 -17.17
N GLY A 114 -56.36 -21.06 -17.42
CA GLY A 114 -56.45 -19.61 -17.62
C GLY A 114 -56.88 -19.19 -19.04
N ASP A 115 -56.24 -18.17 -19.64
CA ASP A 115 -56.55 -17.71 -21.01
C ASP A 115 -55.32 -17.80 -21.92
N SER A 116 -55.47 -18.51 -23.04
CA SER A 116 -54.42 -18.70 -24.05
C SER A 116 -53.17 -19.41 -23.51
N THR A 117 -53.35 -20.30 -22.54
CA THR A 117 -52.29 -21.06 -21.86
C THR A 117 -51.98 -22.37 -22.58
N LYS A 118 -50.70 -22.74 -22.69
CA LYS A 118 -50.22 -23.95 -23.38
C LYS A 118 -49.34 -24.82 -22.47
N ALA A 119 -49.65 -26.10 -22.37
CA ALA A 119 -48.86 -27.12 -21.70
C ALA A 119 -48.66 -28.31 -22.66
N THR A 120 -47.48 -28.40 -23.29
CA THR A 120 -47.27 -29.25 -24.48
C THR A 120 -46.22 -30.37 -24.36
N GLY A 121 -45.41 -30.46 -23.30
CA GLY A 121 -44.38 -31.53 -23.17
C GLY A 121 -44.91 -32.88 -22.60
N VAL A 122 -44.09 -33.68 -21.87
CA VAL A 122 -44.54 -34.71 -20.85
C VAL A 122 -44.42 -34.31 -19.33
N ILE A 123 -45.54 -34.26 -18.57
CA ILE A 123 -45.73 -33.84 -17.14
C ILE A 123 -45.51 -32.32 -16.86
N PHE A 124 -46.53 -31.45 -17.02
CA PHE A 124 -46.40 -29.97 -16.79
C PHE A 124 -47.52 -29.36 -15.98
N THR A 125 -47.23 -28.15 -15.50
CA THR A 125 -48.24 -27.15 -15.13
C THR A 125 -48.00 -25.83 -15.85
N ALA A 126 -48.98 -25.36 -16.62
CA ALA A 126 -49.05 -24.01 -17.18
C ALA A 126 -50.31 -23.31 -16.63
N MET A 127 -50.17 -22.15 -16.01
CA MET A 127 -51.30 -21.40 -15.43
C MET A 127 -51.21 -19.89 -15.68
N GLY A 128 -52.32 -19.25 -16.05
CA GLY A 128 -52.47 -17.79 -16.13
C GLY A 128 -52.85 -17.25 -17.52
N TRP A 129 -52.22 -16.17 -17.99
CA TRP A 129 -52.56 -15.53 -19.28
C TRP A 129 -51.40 -15.59 -20.26
N LYS A 130 -51.60 -16.24 -21.41
CA LYS A 130 -50.58 -16.46 -22.45
C LYS A 130 -49.30 -17.13 -21.91
N THR A 131 -49.47 -18.10 -21.01
CA THR A 131 -48.38 -18.84 -20.38
C THR A 131 -48.04 -20.11 -21.17
N GLU A 132 -46.77 -20.50 -21.25
CA GLU A 132 -46.32 -21.68 -22.01
C GLU A 132 -45.34 -22.55 -21.19
N ALA A 133 -45.68 -23.83 -21.02
CA ALA A 133 -44.78 -24.87 -20.50
C ALA A 133 -44.56 -25.94 -21.59
N SER A 134 -43.36 -25.98 -22.17
CA SER A 134 -43.04 -26.81 -23.35
C SER A 134 -41.85 -27.77 -23.21
N GLY A 135 -40.90 -27.52 -22.29
CA GLY A 135 -39.80 -28.46 -22.03
C GLY A 135 -40.17 -29.48 -20.96
N GLN A 136 -39.69 -30.74 -21.00
CA GLN A 136 -40.09 -31.85 -20.11
C GLN A 136 -40.06 -31.49 -18.60
N GLN A 137 -41.03 -31.94 -17.78
CA GLN A 137 -41.12 -31.59 -16.35
C GLN A 137 -41.12 -30.09 -15.99
N SER A 138 -41.42 -29.18 -16.92
CA SER A 138 -41.42 -27.74 -16.67
C SER A 138 -42.70 -27.23 -15.99
N THR A 139 -42.59 -26.07 -15.37
CA THR A 139 -43.73 -25.36 -14.76
C THR A 139 -43.68 -23.89 -15.14
N ALA A 140 -44.78 -23.37 -15.68
CA ALA A 140 -44.94 -21.96 -16.04
C ALA A 140 -46.19 -21.37 -15.38
N ILE A 141 -46.05 -20.28 -14.63
CA ILE A 141 -47.17 -19.66 -13.90
C ILE A 141 -47.13 -18.14 -14.08
N GLY A 142 -48.28 -17.52 -14.35
CA GLY A 142 -48.46 -16.06 -14.39
C GLY A 142 -48.86 -15.52 -15.76
N THR A 143 -48.24 -14.45 -16.20
CA THR A 143 -48.58 -13.74 -17.45
C THR A 143 -47.41 -13.78 -18.39
N LEU A 144 -47.58 -14.27 -19.63
CA LEU A 144 -46.50 -14.33 -20.63
C LEU A 144 -45.26 -15.10 -20.14
N SER A 145 -45.42 -15.99 -19.16
CA SER A 145 -44.33 -16.78 -18.60
C SER A 145 -44.06 -18.02 -19.44
N LYS A 146 -42.80 -18.35 -19.68
CA LYS A 146 -42.37 -19.43 -20.57
C LYS A 146 -41.33 -20.33 -19.90
N ALA A 147 -41.63 -21.62 -19.79
CA ALA A 147 -40.71 -22.65 -19.31
C ALA A 147 -40.48 -23.70 -20.41
N SER A 148 -39.41 -23.53 -21.19
CA SER A 148 -39.20 -24.26 -22.46
C SER A 148 -38.12 -25.34 -22.42
N ALA A 149 -37.43 -25.53 -21.29
CA ALA A 149 -36.33 -26.50 -21.15
C ALA A 149 -36.68 -27.62 -20.16
N HIS A 150 -35.86 -28.67 -20.08
CA HIS A 150 -36.11 -29.79 -19.18
C HIS A 150 -36.03 -29.33 -17.72
N SER A 151 -37.00 -29.69 -16.89
CA SER A 151 -37.09 -29.34 -15.47
C SER A 151 -37.03 -27.83 -15.19
N SER A 152 -37.42 -26.97 -16.13
CA SER A 152 -37.37 -25.52 -15.94
C SER A 152 -38.61 -24.95 -15.22
N PHE A 153 -38.42 -23.88 -14.45
CA PHE A 153 -39.48 -23.24 -13.68
C PHE A 153 -39.56 -21.75 -14.01
N ALA A 154 -40.70 -21.26 -14.50
CA ALA A 154 -40.95 -19.86 -14.81
C ALA A 154 -42.19 -19.35 -14.05
N ALA A 155 -42.05 -18.32 -13.21
CA ALA A 155 -43.18 -17.77 -12.46
C ALA A 155 -43.19 -16.23 -12.41
N GLY A 156 -44.27 -15.61 -12.87
CA GLY A 156 -44.49 -14.17 -12.77
C GLY A 156 -44.97 -13.53 -14.08
N ASN A 157 -44.46 -12.34 -14.41
CA ASN A 157 -44.85 -11.59 -15.62
C ASN A 157 -43.69 -11.56 -16.62
N GLN A 158 -43.89 -12.07 -17.83
CA GLN A 158 -42.87 -12.08 -18.89
C GLN A 158 -41.56 -12.77 -18.47
N THR A 159 -41.67 -13.87 -17.73
CA THR A 159 -40.50 -14.66 -17.28
C THR A 159 -40.15 -15.76 -18.28
N GLU A 160 -38.86 -16.06 -18.45
CA GLU A 160 -38.38 -17.07 -19.40
C GLU A 160 -37.33 -17.98 -18.76
N ALA A 161 -37.66 -19.26 -18.61
CA ALA A 161 -36.75 -20.32 -18.15
C ALA A 161 -36.47 -21.30 -19.30
N SER A 162 -35.37 -21.04 -20.02
CA SER A 162 -34.98 -21.74 -21.26
C SER A 162 -33.68 -22.53 -21.17
N GLY A 163 -33.03 -22.55 -20.00
CA GLY A 163 -31.94 -23.47 -19.69
C GLY A 163 -32.44 -24.73 -18.97
N ASP A 164 -31.77 -25.87 -19.17
CA ASP A 164 -32.13 -27.11 -18.46
C ASP A 164 -31.97 -26.93 -16.95
N ALA A 165 -32.96 -27.36 -16.18
CA ALA A 165 -33.09 -27.17 -14.74
C ALA A 165 -32.99 -25.69 -14.29
N SER A 166 -33.34 -24.74 -15.16
CA SER A 166 -33.28 -23.31 -14.82
C SER A 166 -34.54 -22.81 -14.11
N THR A 167 -34.38 -21.77 -13.29
CA THR A 167 -35.47 -21.13 -12.52
C THR A 167 -35.52 -19.64 -12.82
N ALA A 168 -36.63 -19.14 -13.36
CA ALA A 168 -36.90 -17.72 -13.58
C ALA A 168 -38.13 -17.28 -12.77
N MET A 169 -37.99 -16.29 -11.87
CA MET A 169 -39.12 -15.77 -11.09
C MET A 169 -39.15 -14.24 -11.06
N GLY A 170 -40.34 -13.63 -11.14
CA GLY A 170 -40.54 -12.18 -11.02
C GLY A 170 -41.12 -11.51 -12.27
N MET A 171 -40.56 -10.37 -12.69
CA MET A 171 -41.04 -9.61 -13.85
C MET A 171 -39.91 -9.41 -14.87
N GLU A 172 -40.14 -9.78 -16.12
CA GLU A 172 -39.16 -9.68 -17.22
C GLU A 172 -37.84 -10.43 -16.93
N THR A 173 -37.87 -11.53 -16.18
CA THR A 173 -36.67 -12.30 -15.79
C THR A 173 -36.34 -13.42 -16.77
N LYS A 174 -35.05 -13.69 -16.96
CA LYS A 174 -34.55 -14.71 -17.90
C LYS A 174 -33.51 -15.61 -17.25
N ALA A 175 -33.78 -16.91 -17.20
CA ALA A 175 -32.84 -17.95 -16.79
C ALA A 175 -32.56 -18.87 -18.00
N THR A 176 -31.55 -18.50 -18.79
CA THR A 176 -31.20 -19.16 -20.06
C THR A 176 -30.01 -20.12 -19.94
N GLY A 177 -29.23 -20.03 -18.87
CA GLY A 177 -28.15 -20.95 -18.56
C GLY A 177 -28.63 -22.29 -17.98
N VAL A 178 -27.89 -23.37 -18.24
CA VAL A 178 -28.15 -24.69 -17.63
C VAL A 178 -27.92 -24.61 -16.11
N ILE A 179 -28.89 -25.05 -15.31
CA ILE A 179 -28.91 -25.00 -13.84
C ILE A 179 -28.82 -23.54 -13.34
N SER A 180 -29.30 -22.57 -14.11
CA SER A 180 -29.26 -21.15 -13.72
C SER A 180 -30.49 -20.72 -12.91
N THR A 181 -30.33 -19.71 -12.06
CA THR A 181 -31.43 -19.13 -11.27
C THR A 181 -31.48 -17.62 -11.48
N ALA A 182 -32.59 -17.08 -11.98
CA ALA A 182 -32.85 -15.65 -12.11
C ALA A 182 -34.10 -15.24 -11.32
N MET A 183 -33.98 -14.29 -10.40
CA MET A 183 -35.11 -13.81 -9.58
C MET A 183 -35.16 -12.28 -9.49
N GLY A 184 -36.34 -11.66 -9.65
CA GLY A 184 -36.60 -10.24 -9.42
C GLY A 184 -37.17 -9.47 -10.62
N TRP A 185 -36.65 -8.29 -10.96
CA TRP A 185 -37.16 -7.47 -12.09
C TRP A 185 -36.07 -7.24 -13.15
N LYS A 186 -36.32 -7.63 -14.41
CA LYS A 186 -35.36 -7.54 -15.53
C LYS A 186 -34.01 -8.22 -15.24
N THR A 187 -34.04 -9.35 -14.54
CA THR A 187 -32.85 -10.10 -14.12
C THR A 187 -32.50 -11.19 -15.12
N GLU A 188 -31.21 -11.40 -15.40
CA GLU A 188 -30.72 -12.38 -16.39
C GLU A 188 -29.63 -13.30 -15.81
N ALA A 189 -29.86 -14.61 -15.83
CA ALA A 189 -28.87 -15.64 -15.50
C ALA A 189 -28.61 -16.52 -16.73
N SER A 190 -27.61 -16.15 -17.54
CA SER A 190 -27.27 -16.80 -18.82
C SER A 190 -26.07 -17.74 -18.75
N GLY A 191 -25.25 -17.64 -17.70
CA GLY A 191 -24.16 -18.58 -17.44
C GLY A 191 -24.64 -19.96 -16.95
N ARG A 192 -23.88 -21.02 -17.26
CA ARG A 192 -24.12 -22.37 -16.70
C ARG A 192 -23.86 -22.35 -15.19
N GLN A 193 -24.80 -22.84 -14.39
CA GLN A 193 -24.80 -22.79 -12.92
C GLN A 193 -24.76 -21.37 -12.34
N SER A 194 -25.18 -20.35 -13.11
CA SER A 194 -25.17 -18.97 -12.63
C SER A 194 -26.40 -18.62 -11.80
N THR A 195 -26.28 -17.64 -10.92
CA THR A 195 -27.38 -17.13 -10.10
C THR A 195 -27.42 -15.60 -10.17
N ALA A 196 -28.55 -15.05 -10.59
CA ALA A 196 -28.82 -13.62 -10.62
C ALA A 196 -30.07 -13.29 -9.78
N ILE A 197 -29.95 -12.40 -8.79
CA ILE A 197 -31.05 -12.04 -7.88
C ILE A 197 -31.12 -10.52 -7.70
N GLY A 198 -32.29 -9.93 -7.97
CA GLY A 198 -32.58 -8.52 -7.69
C GLY A 198 -33.15 -7.77 -8.89
N THR A 199 -32.70 -6.55 -9.14
CA THR A 199 -33.20 -5.70 -10.24
C THR A 199 -32.11 -5.51 -11.27
N LEU A 200 -32.39 -5.70 -12.57
CA LEU A 200 -31.41 -5.46 -13.65
C LEU A 200 -30.07 -6.20 -13.43
N SER A 201 -30.07 -7.30 -12.69
CA SER A 201 -28.85 -8.05 -12.35
C SER A 201 -28.55 -9.11 -13.40
N LYS A 202 -27.28 -9.29 -13.74
CA LYS A 202 -26.81 -10.15 -14.83
C LYS A 202 -25.65 -11.07 -14.41
N ALA A 203 -25.87 -12.37 -14.46
CA ALA A 203 -24.85 -13.40 -14.20
C ALA A 203 -24.57 -14.21 -15.48
N SER A 204 -23.51 -13.82 -16.21
CA SER A 204 -23.27 -14.28 -17.59
C SER A 204 -22.25 -15.41 -17.75
N ALA A 205 -21.39 -15.66 -16.74
CA ALA A 205 -20.34 -16.66 -16.85
C ALA A 205 -20.65 -17.94 -16.07
N HIS A 206 -19.82 -18.97 -16.25
CA HIS A 206 -19.98 -20.24 -15.56
C HIS A 206 -19.85 -20.08 -14.04
N SER A 207 -20.83 -20.61 -13.29
CA SER A 207 -20.88 -20.54 -11.82
C SER A 207 -20.86 -19.11 -11.24
N SER A 208 -21.28 -18.11 -12.02
CA SER A 208 -21.25 -16.71 -11.56
C SER A 208 -22.46 -16.36 -10.68
N PHE A 209 -22.27 -15.42 -9.76
CA PHE A 209 -23.31 -14.95 -8.85
C PHE A 209 -23.39 -13.42 -8.89
N ALA A 210 -24.56 -12.89 -9.25
CA ALA A 210 -24.89 -11.47 -9.23
C ALA A 210 -26.08 -11.22 -8.28
N ALA A 211 -25.90 -10.40 -7.25
CA ALA A 211 -27.00 -10.03 -6.37
C ALA A 211 -27.06 -8.52 -6.10
N GLY A 212 -28.25 -7.94 -6.28
CA GLY A 212 -28.55 -6.55 -5.97
C GLY A 212 -29.27 -5.82 -7.10
N SER A 213 -28.92 -4.56 -7.34
CA SER A 213 -29.58 -3.74 -8.38
C SER A 213 -28.55 -3.27 -9.38
N GLU A 214 -28.76 -3.52 -10.67
CA GLU A 214 -27.81 -3.17 -11.76
C GLU A 214 -26.43 -3.81 -11.53
N THR A 215 -26.39 -5.10 -11.21
CA THR A 215 -25.15 -5.83 -10.90
C THR A 215 -24.75 -6.74 -12.05
N GLU A 216 -23.50 -6.68 -12.52
CA GLU A 216 -22.97 -7.58 -13.54
C GLU A 216 -21.84 -8.46 -12.98
N ALA A 217 -21.99 -9.79 -13.07
CA ALA A 217 -21.01 -10.74 -12.54
C ALA A 217 -20.49 -11.71 -13.61
N TYR A 218 -19.18 -11.64 -13.84
CA TYR A 218 -18.38 -12.71 -14.40
C TYR A 218 -18.06 -13.77 -13.34
N SER A 219 -17.79 -13.40 -12.09
CA SER A 219 -17.52 -14.36 -11.01
C SER A 219 -18.46 -14.14 -9.82
N LEU A 220 -18.19 -13.18 -8.95
CA LEU A 220 -19.03 -12.89 -7.80
C LEU A 220 -19.17 -11.37 -7.63
N ALA A 221 -20.40 -10.86 -7.79
CA ALA A 221 -20.73 -9.47 -7.58
C ALA A 221 -21.93 -9.32 -6.65
N THR A 222 -21.81 -8.45 -5.64
CA THR A 222 -22.88 -8.14 -4.71
C THR A 222 -22.94 -6.64 -4.40
N GLY A 223 -24.10 -6.01 -4.56
CA GLY A 223 -24.28 -4.60 -4.27
C GLY A 223 -25.19 -3.89 -5.27
N ASN A 224 -25.21 -2.57 -5.25
CA ASN A 224 -25.91 -1.80 -6.28
C ASN A 224 -24.87 -1.23 -7.25
N ASN A 225 -25.12 -1.36 -8.56
CA ASN A 225 -24.25 -0.89 -9.62
C ASN A 225 -22.84 -1.51 -9.55
N THR A 226 -22.76 -2.78 -9.17
CA THR A 226 -21.50 -3.51 -8.92
C THR A 226 -21.07 -4.30 -10.16
N GLU A 227 -19.78 -4.31 -10.48
CA GLU A 227 -19.23 -4.96 -11.67
C GLU A 227 -18.05 -5.89 -11.32
N SER A 228 -18.25 -7.20 -11.46
CA SER A 228 -17.17 -8.20 -11.45
C SER A 228 -16.91 -8.62 -12.90
N VAL A 229 -15.80 -8.18 -13.48
CA VAL A 229 -15.46 -8.44 -14.90
C VAL A 229 -14.34 -9.48 -15.04
N GLY A 230 -13.35 -9.47 -14.15
CA GLY A 230 -12.21 -10.39 -14.23
C GLY A 230 -12.58 -11.85 -13.93
N GLU A 231 -11.83 -12.79 -14.49
CA GLU A 231 -11.96 -14.21 -14.12
C GLU A 231 -11.59 -14.41 -12.65
N ASN A 232 -12.36 -15.20 -11.89
CA ASN A 232 -12.16 -15.42 -10.45
C ASN A 232 -12.15 -14.13 -9.61
N SER A 233 -12.83 -13.07 -10.06
CA SER A 233 -12.89 -11.80 -9.33
C SER A 233 -14.01 -11.76 -8.28
N PHE A 234 -13.88 -10.87 -7.31
CA PHE A 234 -14.92 -10.55 -6.34
C PHE A 234 -15.12 -9.05 -6.28
N SER A 235 -16.37 -8.59 -6.45
CA SER A 235 -16.75 -7.19 -6.34
C SER A 235 -17.90 -7.00 -5.35
N GLY A 236 -17.78 -6.03 -4.45
CA GLY A 236 -18.69 -5.90 -3.31
C GLY A 236 -18.92 -4.47 -2.85
N GLY A 237 -20.17 -4.00 -2.86
CA GLY A 237 -20.55 -2.67 -2.41
C GLY A 237 -21.04 -1.75 -3.54
N LEU A 238 -21.54 -0.57 -3.18
CA LEU A 238 -22.15 0.38 -4.12
C LEU A 238 -21.14 0.89 -5.16
N ARG A 239 -21.43 0.75 -6.46
CA ARG A 239 -20.58 1.23 -7.57
C ARG A 239 -19.15 0.67 -7.58
N SER A 240 -18.96 -0.53 -7.05
CA SER A 240 -17.66 -1.19 -6.95
C SER A 240 -17.30 -1.98 -8.21
N GLN A 241 -16.01 -2.10 -8.53
CA GLN A 241 -15.53 -2.64 -9.81
C GLN A 241 -14.27 -3.51 -9.70
N ALA A 242 -14.43 -4.82 -9.93
CA ALA A 242 -13.35 -5.80 -9.95
C ALA A 242 -13.05 -6.18 -11.40
N ILE A 243 -12.17 -5.41 -12.03
CA ILE A 243 -11.90 -5.51 -13.48
C ILE A 243 -10.79 -6.53 -13.79
N GLY A 244 -9.74 -6.59 -12.97
CA GLY A 244 -8.62 -7.51 -13.22
C GLY A 244 -8.92 -8.97 -12.88
N ASP A 245 -8.28 -9.92 -13.56
CA ASP A 245 -8.43 -11.33 -13.18
C ASP A 245 -7.89 -11.58 -11.77
N SER A 246 -8.61 -12.43 -11.02
CA SER A 246 -8.34 -12.76 -9.62
C SER A 246 -8.24 -11.50 -8.74
N SER A 247 -8.94 -10.42 -9.11
CA SER A 247 -8.97 -9.20 -8.33
C SER A 247 -10.09 -9.22 -7.28
N LEU A 248 -9.93 -8.40 -6.26
CA LEU A 248 -10.87 -8.24 -5.17
C LEU A 248 -11.09 -6.77 -4.90
N ASP A 249 -12.34 -6.32 -4.97
CA ASP A 249 -12.74 -5.06 -4.38
C ASP A 249 -13.81 -5.25 -3.30
N PHE A 250 -13.84 -4.33 -2.34
CA PHE A 250 -14.96 -4.18 -1.43
C PHE A 250 -15.04 -2.76 -0.86
N GLY A 251 -16.16 -2.08 -1.08
CA GLY A 251 -16.42 -0.72 -0.60
C GLY A 251 -17.10 0.15 -1.65
N VAL A 252 -17.69 1.27 -1.21
CA VAL A 252 -18.35 2.24 -2.10
C VAL A 252 -17.33 2.82 -3.07
N ASP A 253 -17.62 2.78 -4.38
CA ASP A 253 -16.73 3.26 -5.44
C ASP A 253 -15.31 2.64 -5.47
N SER A 254 -15.12 1.47 -4.84
CA SER A 254 -13.83 0.76 -4.83
C SER A 254 -13.51 0.12 -6.19
N LYS A 255 -12.23 0.11 -6.59
CA LYS A 255 -11.80 -0.30 -7.95
C LYS A 255 -10.53 -1.15 -7.93
N ALA A 256 -10.66 -2.44 -8.20
CA ALA A 256 -9.54 -3.37 -8.37
C ALA A 256 -9.32 -3.68 -9.86
N LYS A 257 -8.49 -2.87 -10.53
CA LYS A 257 -8.31 -2.91 -12.00
C LYS A 257 -7.18 -3.81 -12.47
N GLY A 258 -6.14 -3.98 -11.65
CA GLY A 258 -5.01 -4.83 -12.01
C GLY A 258 -5.29 -6.31 -11.77
N ARG A 259 -4.57 -7.19 -12.49
CA ARG A 259 -4.58 -8.64 -12.20
C ARG A 259 -4.05 -8.88 -10.79
N TYR A 260 -4.73 -9.70 -9.98
CA TYR A 260 -4.44 -9.90 -8.55
C TYR A 260 -4.53 -8.64 -7.69
N ALA A 261 -5.18 -7.57 -8.15
CA ALA A 261 -5.29 -6.34 -7.38
C ALA A 261 -6.30 -6.48 -6.24
N VAL A 262 -6.06 -5.77 -5.14
CA VAL A 262 -6.94 -5.71 -3.97
C VAL A 262 -7.27 -4.25 -3.66
N ALA A 263 -8.55 -3.88 -3.68
CA ALA A 263 -9.03 -2.53 -3.34
C ALA A 263 -10.10 -2.61 -2.24
N LEU A 264 -9.74 -2.27 -1.01
CA LEU A 264 -10.65 -2.35 0.14
C LEU A 264 -10.87 -0.96 0.74
N GLY A 265 -12.12 -0.50 0.79
CA GLY A 265 -12.52 0.79 1.36
C GLY A 265 -13.11 1.76 0.35
N GLU A 266 -13.82 2.77 0.85
CA GLU A 266 -14.49 3.79 0.02
C GLU A 266 -13.50 4.53 -0.89
N GLY A 267 -13.78 4.57 -2.19
CA GLY A 267 -12.95 5.23 -3.19
C GLY A 267 -11.55 4.61 -3.38
N SER A 268 -11.26 3.47 -2.76
CA SER A 268 -9.96 2.81 -2.90
C SER A 268 -9.72 2.34 -4.34
N THR A 269 -8.51 2.51 -4.87
CA THR A 269 -8.17 2.17 -6.26
C THR A 269 -6.85 1.43 -6.34
N ALA A 270 -6.88 0.16 -6.77
CA ALA A 270 -5.69 -0.64 -7.06
C ALA A 270 -5.61 -0.91 -8.58
N SER A 271 -4.73 -0.19 -9.28
CA SER A 271 -4.62 -0.24 -10.75
C SER A 271 -3.46 -1.09 -11.27
N GLY A 272 -2.39 -1.26 -10.50
CA GLY A 272 -1.25 -2.08 -10.92
C GLY A 272 -1.49 -3.57 -10.74
N LYS A 273 -0.73 -4.41 -11.44
CA LYS A 273 -0.71 -5.87 -11.22
C LYS A 273 -0.25 -6.15 -9.79
N ALA A 274 -0.98 -6.98 -9.06
CA ALA A 274 -0.74 -7.28 -7.64
C ALA A 274 -0.64 -6.04 -6.74
N ALA A 275 -1.29 -4.93 -7.14
CA ALA A 275 -1.37 -3.73 -6.32
C ALA A 275 -2.41 -3.88 -5.21
N THR A 276 -2.15 -3.29 -4.05
CA THR A 276 -3.03 -3.35 -2.88
C THR A 276 -3.32 -1.95 -2.37
N ALA A 277 -4.60 -1.55 -2.38
CA ALA A 277 -5.09 -0.29 -1.84
C ALA A 277 -6.05 -0.56 -0.67
N LEU A 278 -5.65 -0.20 0.56
CA LEU A 278 -6.40 -0.45 1.79
C LEU A 278 -6.79 0.84 2.52
N GLY A 279 -8.08 1.11 2.61
CA GLY A 279 -8.67 2.24 3.31
C GLY A 279 -9.19 3.33 2.37
N GLU A 280 -9.97 4.23 2.96
CA GLU A 280 -10.62 5.36 2.27
C GLU A 280 -9.63 6.12 1.38
N ASN A 281 -9.98 6.29 0.10
CA ASN A 281 -9.21 7.08 -0.88
C ASN A 281 -7.74 6.63 -1.06
N SER A 282 -7.40 5.39 -0.71
CA SER A 282 -6.07 4.83 -0.99
C SER A 282 -5.92 4.51 -2.48
N THR A 283 -4.76 4.81 -3.05
CA THR A 283 -4.49 4.55 -4.48
C THR A 283 -3.16 3.84 -4.68
N ALA A 284 -3.19 2.62 -5.18
CA ALA A 284 -2.02 1.83 -5.55
C ALA A 284 -1.96 1.66 -7.08
N LYS A 285 -1.16 2.49 -7.75
CA LYS A 285 -1.10 2.57 -9.21
C LYS A 285 0.00 1.69 -9.82
N GLY A 286 1.16 1.61 -9.18
CA GLY A 286 2.27 0.80 -9.68
C GLY A 286 2.05 -0.70 -9.50
N ASN A 287 2.76 -1.51 -10.28
CA ASN A 287 2.78 -2.96 -10.07
C ASN A 287 3.41 -3.29 -8.72
N ASN A 288 2.88 -4.29 -8.00
CA ASN A 288 3.35 -4.68 -6.67
C ASN A 288 3.37 -3.53 -5.65
N SER A 289 2.59 -2.48 -5.88
CA SER A 289 2.51 -1.33 -4.98
C SER A 289 1.51 -1.55 -3.85
N PHE A 290 1.77 -0.93 -2.71
CA PHE A 290 0.88 -0.96 -1.55
C PHE A 290 0.58 0.47 -1.09
N ALA A 291 -0.70 0.81 -1.02
CA ALA A 291 -1.16 2.08 -0.48
C ALA A 291 -2.17 1.83 0.64
N SER A 292 -2.07 2.59 1.74
CA SER A 292 -3.07 2.50 2.80
C SER A 292 -3.38 3.83 3.47
N MET A 293 -4.57 3.92 4.07
CA MET A 293 -5.07 5.06 4.86
C MET A 293 -5.05 6.38 4.07
N GLY A 294 -5.46 6.36 2.80
CA GLY A 294 -5.39 7.54 1.91
C GLY A 294 -3.99 7.82 1.34
N GLY A 295 -3.11 6.82 1.33
CA GLY A 295 -1.81 6.89 0.66
C GLY A 295 -1.92 6.77 -0.87
N PHE A 296 -0.89 7.24 -1.57
CA PHE A 296 -0.79 7.22 -3.03
C PHE A 296 0.55 6.59 -3.45
N ALA A 297 0.51 5.32 -3.84
CA ALA A 297 1.67 4.55 -4.30
C ALA A 297 1.70 4.55 -5.84
N GLN A 298 2.50 5.45 -6.43
CA GLN A 298 2.56 5.67 -7.87
C GLN A 298 3.53 4.72 -8.57
N GLY A 299 4.73 4.55 -8.01
CA GLY A 299 5.78 3.73 -8.59
C GLY A 299 5.52 2.23 -8.44
N ASN A 300 6.17 1.43 -9.28
CA ASN A 300 6.24 -0.02 -9.11
C ASN A 300 6.97 -0.36 -7.80
N ASN A 301 6.59 -1.46 -7.15
CA ASN A 301 7.19 -1.94 -5.90
C ASN A 301 7.17 -0.90 -4.76
N SER A 302 6.28 0.08 -4.84
CA SER A 302 6.28 1.22 -3.92
C SER A 302 5.33 1.02 -2.75
N LEU A 303 5.62 1.70 -1.63
CA LEU A 303 4.83 1.65 -0.39
C LEU A 303 4.41 3.07 0.02
N ALA A 304 3.12 3.32 0.19
CA ALA A 304 2.59 4.58 0.70
C ALA A 304 1.64 4.36 1.88
N LEU A 305 2.12 4.63 3.11
CA LEU A 305 1.36 4.44 4.35
C LEU A 305 0.97 5.77 4.98
N GLY A 306 -0.32 6.08 4.98
CA GLY A 306 -0.89 7.25 5.66
C GLY A 306 -1.49 8.28 4.70
N ARG A 307 -2.35 9.13 5.25
CA ARG A 307 -3.13 10.11 4.47
C ARG A 307 -2.19 11.09 3.75
N GLY A 308 -2.26 11.14 2.43
CA GLY A 308 -1.41 11.98 1.60
C GLY A 308 0.06 11.54 1.55
N ALA A 309 0.41 10.35 2.05
CA ALA A 309 1.71 9.75 1.80
C ALA A 309 1.84 9.49 0.29
N PHE A 310 2.92 9.96 -0.33
CA PHE A 310 3.14 9.84 -1.77
C PHE A 310 4.46 9.11 -2.06
N ALA A 311 4.38 7.89 -2.58
CA ALA A 311 5.52 7.15 -3.11
C ALA A 311 5.57 7.36 -4.64
N GLN A 312 6.34 8.36 -5.07
CA GLN A 312 6.23 8.94 -6.41
C GLN A 312 6.92 8.10 -7.48
N ILE A 313 8.01 7.44 -7.13
CA ILE A 313 8.88 6.72 -8.06
C ILE A 313 8.91 5.22 -7.72
N ASP A 314 9.41 4.41 -8.64
CA ASP A 314 9.56 2.96 -8.45
C ASP A 314 10.45 2.66 -7.22
N ASP A 315 10.26 1.51 -6.58
CA ASP A 315 11.01 1.04 -5.42
C ASP A 315 11.14 2.09 -4.28
N SER A 316 10.16 2.98 -4.13
CA SER A 316 10.15 4.02 -3.08
C SER A 316 9.18 3.70 -1.95
N TYR A 317 9.54 4.11 -0.74
CA TYR A 317 8.79 3.77 0.48
C TYR A 317 8.50 5.03 1.27
N THR A 318 7.23 5.25 1.60
CA THR A 318 6.77 6.45 2.27
C THR A 318 5.91 6.07 3.48
N ILE A 319 6.29 6.55 4.66
CA ILE A 319 5.61 6.25 5.93
C ILE A 319 5.19 7.54 6.62
N GLY A 320 3.91 7.61 7.00
CA GLY A 320 3.31 8.72 7.72
C GLY A 320 2.59 9.71 6.81
N ALA A 321 1.58 10.37 7.37
CA ALA A 321 0.75 11.34 6.65
C ALA A 321 1.59 12.48 6.04
N GLY A 322 1.32 12.82 4.78
CA GLY A 322 1.99 13.89 4.03
C GLY A 322 3.47 13.66 3.70
N SER A 323 4.03 12.48 4.01
CA SER A 323 5.39 12.12 3.61
C SER A 323 5.49 11.96 2.09
N ILE A 324 6.66 12.26 1.51
CA ILE A 324 6.90 12.12 0.06
C ILE A 324 8.24 11.43 -0.18
N ALA A 325 8.24 10.34 -0.95
CA ALA A 325 9.45 9.71 -1.48
C ALA A 325 9.57 10.00 -2.98
N ASN A 326 10.47 10.92 -3.32
CA ASN A 326 10.74 11.41 -4.67
C ASN A 326 12.25 11.43 -5.03
N ARG A 327 13.10 10.87 -4.16
CA ARG A 327 14.55 10.84 -4.36
C ARG A 327 14.98 9.48 -4.92
N ALA A 328 15.54 9.51 -6.13
CA ALA A 328 15.97 8.33 -6.84
C ALA A 328 17.37 7.86 -6.39
N ALA A 329 17.68 6.61 -6.73
CA ALA A 329 19.01 6.03 -6.62
C ALA A 329 20.02 6.89 -7.40
N GLY A 330 21.23 6.96 -6.86
CA GLY A 330 22.33 7.72 -7.44
C GLY A 330 22.32 9.22 -7.09
N MET A 331 21.39 9.72 -6.28
CA MET A 331 21.51 11.06 -5.74
C MET A 331 22.61 11.12 -4.68
N ALA A 332 23.53 12.08 -4.81
CA ALA A 332 24.58 12.32 -3.83
C ALA A 332 24.02 13.01 -2.58
N GLY A 333 24.54 12.62 -1.41
CA GLY A 333 24.25 13.29 -0.15
C GLY A 333 24.88 14.68 -0.05
N TYR A 334 24.50 15.42 0.98
CA TYR A 334 25.05 16.75 1.27
C TYR A 334 26.57 16.68 1.44
N LEU A 335 27.29 17.63 0.79
CA LEU A 335 28.75 17.75 0.81
C LEU A 335 29.53 16.52 0.28
N SER A 336 28.97 15.75 -0.65
CA SER A 336 29.70 14.59 -1.19
C SER A 336 31.04 14.96 -1.86
N ASN A 337 31.26 16.21 -2.28
CA ASN A 337 32.53 16.75 -2.81
C ASN A 337 33.31 15.78 -3.72
N GLY A 338 32.62 15.13 -4.67
CA GLY A 338 33.22 14.18 -5.62
C GLY A 338 33.41 12.76 -5.09
N ARG A 339 33.01 12.45 -3.85
CA ARG A 339 32.97 11.10 -3.29
C ARG A 339 31.86 10.28 -3.95
N THR A 340 32.18 9.03 -4.27
CA THR A 340 31.34 8.15 -5.11
C THR A 340 30.97 6.83 -4.44
N GLY A 341 31.43 6.59 -3.21
CA GLY A 341 31.08 5.40 -2.42
C GLY A 341 29.59 5.35 -2.04
N ALA A 342 29.10 4.15 -1.73
CA ALA A 342 27.70 3.90 -1.38
C ALA A 342 27.25 4.63 -0.10
N GLU A 343 28.22 4.95 0.78
CA GLU A 343 28.05 5.76 1.97
C GLU A 343 27.80 7.25 1.66
N TRP A 344 28.12 7.72 0.44
CA TRP A 344 27.89 9.10 -0.01
C TRP A 344 26.80 9.24 -1.06
N LYS A 345 26.51 8.16 -1.82
CA LYS A 345 25.58 8.16 -2.95
C LYS A 345 24.66 6.95 -2.84
N ALA A 346 23.36 7.20 -2.68
CA ALA A 346 22.39 6.13 -2.48
C ALA A 346 22.39 5.15 -3.67
N THR A 347 22.34 3.85 -3.38
CA THR A 347 22.23 2.80 -4.41
C THR A 347 20.78 2.39 -4.70
N GLY A 348 19.86 2.72 -3.79
CA GLY A 348 18.40 2.52 -3.94
C GLY A 348 17.63 3.84 -3.84
N ASN A 349 16.33 3.78 -4.16
CA ASN A 349 15.41 4.90 -4.03
C ASN A 349 15.05 5.15 -2.56
N ALA A 350 14.59 6.36 -2.26
CA ALA A 350 14.46 6.80 -0.88
C ALA A 350 13.33 6.12 -0.10
N VAL A 351 13.61 5.85 1.18
CA VAL A 351 12.61 5.69 2.24
C VAL A 351 12.37 7.07 2.86
N SER A 352 11.12 7.54 2.87
CA SER A 352 10.74 8.85 3.37
C SER A 352 9.76 8.77 4.53
N ILE A 353 10.08 9.49 5.60
CA ILE A 353 9.21 9.69 6.77
C ILE A 353 8.73 11.14 6.90
N GLY A 354 8.83 11.93 5.83
CA GLY A 354 8.40 13.33 5.84
C GLY A 354 8.49 13.98 4.46
N SER A 355 8.28 15.29 4.43
CA SER A 355 8.47 16.15 3.27
C SER A 355 8.82 17.54 3.78
N VAL A 356 10.10 17.92 3.67
CA VAL A 356 10.60 19.21 4.16
C VAL A 356 9.94 20.36 3.39
N ASP A 357 9.75 20.19 2.08
CA ASP A 357 9.08 21.16 1.21
C ASP A 357 7.62 21.42 1.67
N ASN A 358 7.00 20.43 2.31
CA ASN A 358 5.65 20.54 2.88
C ASN A 358 5.67 20.80 4.40
N GLY A 359 6.82 21.12 5.00
CA GLY A 359 6.96 21.37 6.43
C GLY A 359 6.78 20.15 7.34
N VAL A 360 6.80 18.94 6.79
CA VAL A 360 6.62 17.69 7.55
C VAL A 360 7.96 17.03 7.82
N THR A 361 8.36 16.99 9.08
CA THR A 361 9.52 16.22 9.56
C THR A 361 9.14 15.36 10.76
N ARG A 362 9.92 14.30 11.03
CA ARG A 362 9.65 13.37 12.13
C ARG A 362 10.94 13.00 12.84
N GLN A 363 10.82 12.72 14.12
CA GLN A 363 11.89 12.11 14.90
C GLN A 363 11.90 10.59 14.65
N ILE A 364 13.09 10.01 14.53
CA ILE A 364 13.30 8.57 14.55
C ILE A 364 13.76 8.21 15.96
N THR A 365 12.91 7.52 16.72
CA THR A 365 13.19 7.12 18.11
C THR A 365 13.52 5.63 18.18
N GLY A 366 14.23 5.20 19.23
CA GLY A 366 14.65 3.80 19.40
C GLY A 366 15.82 3.35 18.51
N ALA A 367 16.48 4.28 17.80
CA ALA A 367 17.66 3.98 17.00
C ALA A 367 18.89 3.69 17.89
N ALA A 368 19.41 2.47 17.79
CA ALA A 368 20.68 2.09 18.39
C ALA A 368 21.86 2.83 17.72
N ALA A 369 23.05 2.76 18.33
CA ALA A 369 24.25 3.33 17.74
C ALA A 369 24.61 2.57 16.45
N GLY A 370 24.89 3.30 15.37
CA GLY A 370 25.32 2.70 14.10
C GLY A 370 26.67 2.00 14.21
N THR A 371 26.84 0.91 13.45
CA THR A 371 28.07 0.09 13.41
C THR A 371 28.86 0.35 12.12
N GLU A 372 28.18 0.44 10.97
CA GLU A 372 28.79 0.68 9.66
C GLU A 372 28.61 2.14 9.21
N ASP A 373 29.39 2.57 8.21
CA ASP A 373 29.36 3.94 7.69
C ASP A 373 27.99 4.37 7.09
N THR A 374 27.14 3.41 6.71
CA THR A 374 25.80 3.66 6.16
C THR A 374 24.68 3.67 7.20
N ASP A 375 24.99 3.35 8.46
CA ASP A 375 23.98 3.33 9.53
C ASP A 375 23.61 4.75 9.98
N ALA A 376 22.38 4.93 10.44
CA ALA A 376 21.97 6.20 11.03
C ALA A 376 22.71 6.42 12.37
N VAL A 377 23.39 7.56 12.49
CA VAL A 377 24.02 7.99 13.76
C VAL A 377 22.95 8.47 14.72
N ASN A 378 22.95 7.96 15.95
CA ASN A 378 22.01 8.43 16.97
C ASN A 378 22.56 9.63 17.77
N VAL A 379 21.70 10.28 18.56
CA VAL A 379 22.06 11.47 19.34
C VAL A 379 23.13 11.16 20.40
N ALA A 380 23.26 9.91 20.87
CA ALA A 380 24.28 9.53 21.84
C ALA A 380 25.68 9.54 21.22
N GLN A 381 25.85 8.98 20.02
CA GLN A 381 27.10 9.03 19.26
C GLN A 381 27.50 10.47 18.95
N LEU A 382 26.55 11.32 18.53
CA LEU A 382 26.83 12.73 18.27
C LEU A 382 27.27 13.48 19.55
N LYS A 383 26.59 13.24 20.68
CA LYS A 383 26.95 13.85 21.96
C LYS A 383 28.36 13.48 22.40
N GLU A 384 28.77 12.23 22.16
CA GLU A 384 30.14 11.77 22.42
C GLU A 384 31.18 12.56 21.62
N MET A 385 30.93 12.78 20.32
CA MET A 385 31.82 13.58 19.47
C MET A 385 31.87 15.06 19.87
N THR A 386 30.76 15.60 20.40
CA THR A 386 30.70 17.02 20.83
C THR A 386 31.30 17.27 22.21
N LYS A 387 31.81 16.23 22.90
CA LYS A 387 32.50 16.43 24.18
C LYS A 387 33.68 17.38 23.95
N PRO A 388 33.72 18.53 24.64
CA PRO A 388 34.79 19.49 24.45
C PRO A 388 36.12 18.80 24.77
N VAL A 389 37.04 18.85 23.82
CA VAL A 389 38.44 18.52 24.10
C VAL A 389 38.88 19.48 25.18
N ASP A 390 39.31 18.94 26.31
CA ASP A 390 39.70 19.73 27.47
C ASP A 390 41.07 20.38 27.21
N TRP A 391 41.02 21.58 26.61
CA TRP A 391 42.14 22.51 26.43
C TRP A 391 42.40 23.35 27.69
N SER A 392 41.73 23.06 28.82
CA SER A 392 41.91 23.86 30.05
C SER A 392 43.38 23.86 30.47
N GLY A 393 43.87 25.02 30.89
CA GLY A 393 45.27 25.20 31.29
C GLY A 393 46.30 25.27 30.16
N MET A 394 46.04 24.77 28.94
CA MET A 394 47.07 24.74 27.87
C MET A 394 47.54 26.13 27.45
N GLY A 395 46.63 27.09 27.30
CA GLY A 395 47.00 28.49 27.00
C GLY A 395 47.80 29.15 28.13
N ALA A 396 47.47 28.83 29.39
CA ALA A 396 48.18 29.37 30.55
C ALA A 396 49.57 28.75 30.69
N GLN A 397 49.70 27.44 30.46
CA GLN A 397 50.97 26.71 30.44
C GLN A 397 51.91 27.21 29.34
N ALA A 398 51.39 27.40 28.13
CA ALA A 398 52.15 27.99 27.03
C ALA A 398 52.62 29.43 27.36
N ALA A 399 51.76 30.25 27.96
CA ALA A 399 52.13 31.60 28.39
C ALA A 399 53.19 31.58 29.51
N ALA A 400 53.11 30.64 30.45
CA ALA A 400 54.08 30.48 31.53
C ALA A 400 55.45 30.08 30.98
N LEU A 401 55.51 29.14 30.04
CA LEU A 401 56.74 28.74 29.36
C LEU A 401 57.33 29.90 28.53
N ALA A 402 56.50 30.69 27.86
CA ALA A 402 56.94 31.87 27.10
C ALA A 402 57.48 33.01 27.98
N ALA A 403 57.09 33.03 29.26
CA ALA A 403 57.62 33.98 30.25
C ALA A 403 59.03 33.59 30.73
N LEU A 404 59.54 32.39 30.41
CA LEU A 404 60.91 31.97 30.72
C LEU A 404 61.91 32.73 29.85
N LYS A 405 62.34 33.89 30.33
CA LYS A 405 63.29 34.78 29.65
C LYS A 405 64.64 34.78 30.36
N PRO A 406 65.71 34.31 29.72
CA PRO A 406 67.04 34.35 30.32
C PRO A 406 67.55 35.79 30.36
N MET A 407 68.32 36.08 31.40
CA MET A 407 69.07 37.33 31.58
C MET A 407 70.27 37.36 30.63
N GLN A 408 70.89 38.55 30.51
CA GLN A 408 72.08 38.74 29.69
C GLN A 408 73.19 37.76 30.08
N TYR A 409 73.99 37.32 29.09
CA TYR A 409 75.11 36.40 29.31
C TYR A 409 76.11 36.95 30.33
N ASP A 410 76.45 36.11 31.31
CA ASP A 410 77.55 36.29 32.25
C ASP A 410 78.53 35.09 32.12
N PRO A 411 79.82 35.31 31.83
CA PRO A 411 80.81 34.24 31.68
C PRO A 411 81.13 33.47 32.98
N LEU A 412 80.89 34.04 34.16
CA LEU A 412 81.11 33.37 35.46
C LEU A 412 79.86 32.59 35.91
N GLU A 413 78.68 32.98 35.43
CA GLU A 413 77.38 32.36 35.74
C GLU A 413 76.63 31.91 34.48
N PRO A 414 77.14 30.92 33.72
CA PRO A 414 76.59 30.55 32.41
C PRO A 414 75.25 29.82 32.47
N THR A 415 74.81 29.36 33.65
CA THR A 415 73.55 28.63 33.85
C THR A 415 72.56 29.47 34.64
N GLN A 416 71.35 29.62 34.13
CA GLN A 416 70.29 30.41 34.72
C GLN A 416 69.04 29.57 34.96
N ILE A 417 68.39 29.78 36.10
CA ILE A 417 67.09 29.19 36.43
C ILE A 417 66.03 30.29 36.25
N MET A 418 64.96 29.96 35.55
CA MET A 418 63.87 30.87 35.21
C MET A 418 62.56 30.36 35.81
N ALA A 419 61.69 31.28 36.22
CA ALA A 419 60.33 30.98 36.59
C ALA A 419 59.38 31.85 35.77
N GLY A 420 58.29 31.25 35.29
CA GLY A 420 57.30 31.94 34.47
C GLY A 420 55.90 31.73 35.04
N TYR A 421 55.06 32.75 34.95
CA TYR A 421 53.64 32.64 35.27
C TYR A 421 52.83 33.01 34.04
N GLY A 422 51.86 32.17 33.70
CA GLY A 422 50.97 32.39 32.59
C GLY A 422 49.53 32.32 33.03
N ASN A 423 48.70 33.20 32.49
CA ASN A 423 47.26 33.16 32.69
C ASN A 423 46.56 33.24 31.33
N TYR A 424 45.56 32.40 31.11
CA TYR A 424 44.73 32.43 29.92
C TYR A 424 43.30 32.04 30.26
N ARG A 425 42.34 32.94 29.97
CA ARG A 425 40.90 32.74 30.21
C ARG A 425 40.58 32.17 31.60
N GLY A 426 41.22 32.70 32.65
CA GLY A 426 40.97 32.31 34.04
C GLY A 426 41.72 31.06 34.53
N SER A 427 42.45 30.34 33.65
CA SER A 427 43.40 29.30 34.07
C SER A 427 44.78 29.92 34.29
N SER A 428 45.50 29.44 35.30
CA SER A 428 46.86 29.88 35.62
C SER A 428 47.84 28.71 35.60
N ALA A 429 49.07 28.97 35.19
CA ALA A 429 50.15 28.02 35.21
C ALA A 429 51.47 28.64 35.66
N LEU A 430 52.30 27.82 36.28
CA LEU A 430 53.67 28.14 36.62
C LEU A 430 54.59 27.31 35.73
N ALA A 431 55.70 27.92 35.31
CA ALA A 431 56.76 27.28 34.57
C ALA A 431 58.08 27.43 35.32
N LEU A 432 58.90 26.39 35.26
CA LEU A 432 60.30 26.42 35.65
C LEU A 432 61.14 26.07 34.44
N GLY A 433 62.18 26.86 34.21
CA GLY A 433 63.10 26.67 33.10
C GLY A 433 64.54 26.77 33.52
N ILE A 434 65.40 26.22 32.69
CA ILE A 434 66.85 26.33 32.78
C ILE A 434 67.36 26.82 31.43
N ALA A 435 68.26 27.79 31.45
CA ALA A 435 69.01 28.23 30.28
C ALA A 435 70.50 28.07 30.57
N HIS A 436 71.25 27.57 29.60
CA HIS A 436 72.69 27.40 29.70
C HIS A 436 73.35 28.01 28.47
N TYR A 437 74.23 28.99 28.72
CA TYR A 437 75.06 29.62 27.71
C TYR A 437 76.35 28.82 27.53
N GLN A 438 76.56 28.26 26.34
CA GLN A 438 77.84 27.61 26.00
C GLN A 438 78.94 28.65 25.76
N ASN A 439 78.55 29.83 25.28
CA ASN A 439 79.37 31.02 25.12
C ASN A 439 78.45 32.22 24.88
N GLU A 440 79.03 33.41 24.73
CA GLU A 440 78.30 34.65 24.50
C GLU A 440 77.40 34.63 23.24
N SER A 441 77.63 33.71 22.30
CA SER A 441 76.91 33.59 21.04
C SER A 441 75.96 32.40 20.95
N LYS A 442 75.90 31.51 21.95
CA LYS A 442 75.08 30.29 21.94
C LYS A 442 74.48 29.97 23.30
N MET A 443 73.16 29.77 23.32
CA MET A 443 72.39 29.40 24.51
C MET A 443 71.42 28.27 24.18
N ILE A 444 71.27 27.34 25.11
CA ILE A 444 70.26 26.28 25.08
C ILE A 444 69.33 26.53 26.26
N ASN A 445 68.01 26.39 26.08
CA ASN A 445 67.04 26.46 27.15
C ASN A 445 66.07 25.29 27.13
N ALA A 446 65.53 24.99 28.30
CA ALA A 446 64.52 23.99 28.54
C ALA A 446 63.57 24.48 29.61
N GLY A 447 62.30 24.08 29.54
CA GLY A 447 61.30 24.47 30.53
C GLY A 447 60.18 23.46 30.64
N VAL A 448 59.57 23.42 31.82
CA VAL A 448 58.39 22.63 32.14
C VAL A 448 57.38 23.53 32.82
N SER A 449 56.09 23.33 32.55
CA SER A 449 55.01 24.08 33.19
C SER A 449 53.91 23.18 33.72
N TYR A 450 53.25 23.68 34.75
CA TYR A 450 52.15 23.05 35.44
C TYR A 450 51.06 24.08 35.73
N GLY A 451 49.81 23.75 35.37
CA GLY A 451 48.66 24.65 35.50
C GLY A 451 47.40 23.97 36.05
N GLY A 452 47.56 22.86 36.79
CA GLY A 452 46.45 22.03 37.27
C GLY A 452 46.01 20.96 36.26
N HIS A 453 45.29 19.94 36.76
CA HIS A 453 44.75 18.79 36.01
C HIS A 453 45.76 17.78 35.43
N ASN A 454 46.83 17.43 36.16
CA ASN A 454 47.80 16.38 35.80
C ASN A 454 48.43 16.47 34.39
N LYS A 455 48.34 17.62 33.73
CA LYS A 455 48.92 17.89 32.41
C LYS A 455 50.06 18.88 32.56
N PHE A 456 51.21 18.58 31.96
CA PHE A 456 52.38 19.45 31.91
C PHE A 456 52.72 19.78 30.46
N MET A 457 53.24 20.98 30.21
CA MET A 457 53.87 21.32 28.93
C MET A 457 55.37 21.48 29.11
N THR A 458 56.14 21.17 28.08
CA THR A 458 57.59 21.37 28.04
C THR A 458 57.99 22.20 26.83
N ASN A 459 59.10 22.92 26.92
CA ASN A 459 59.76 23.56 25.78
C ASN A 459 61.26 23.28 25.80
N LEU A 460 61.87 23.31 24.61
CA LEU A 460 63.30 23.22 24.37
C LEU A 460 63.65 24.22 23.27
N GLY A 461 64.72 24.99 23.47
CA GLY A 461 65.13 26.03 22.54
C GLY A 461 66.65 26.15 22.44
N VAL A 462 67.12 26.56 21.27
CA VAL A 462 68.53 26.94 21.05
C VAL A 462 68.53 28.31 20.41
N THR A 463 69.33 29.22 20.97
CA THR A 463 69.49 30.59 20.50
C THR A 463 70.95 30.79 20.12
N TRP A 464 71.20 31.34 18.93
CA TRP A 464 72.54 31.77 18.53
C TRP A 464 72.50 33.19 17.95
N LYS A 465 73.54 33.98 18.24
CA LYS A 465 73.68 35.34 17.70
C LYS A 465 74.17 35.28 16.25
N VAL A 466 73.58 36.09 15.36
CA VAL A 466 73.98 36.23 13.94
C VAL A 466 74.18 37.70 13.62
N GLY A 467 75.38 38.09 13.18
CA GLY A 467 75.72 39.45 12.75
C GLY A 467 77.22 39.63 12.52
N SER A 468 77.61 40.38 11.49
CA SER A 468 79.02 40.74 11.25
C SER A 468 79.33 42.07 11.94
N GLY A 469 79.97 42.03 13.10
CA GLY A 469 80.64 43.23 13.63
C GLY A 469 81.75 43.64 12.66
N ASN A 470 81.73 44.90 12.21
CA ASN A 470 82.77 45.44 11.32
C ASN A 470 84.15 45.23 11.96
N LYS A 471 85.07 44.65 11.18
CA LYS A 471 86.46 44.41 11.56
C LYS A 471 87.24 45.72 11.46
N GLU A 472 87.55 46.34 12.59
CA GLU A 472 88.59 47.37 12.82
C GLU A 472 88.46 47.73 14.31
N GLU A 473 89.41 47.56 15.24
CA GLU A 473 90.88 47.50 15.25
C GLU A 473 91.36 46.34 16.16
N LYS A 474 92.67 46.05 16.19
CA LYS A 474 93.31 44.99 17.00
C LYS A 474 93.01 45.13 18.50
N GLN A 475 91.89 44.59 18.97
CA GLN A 475 91.65 44.30 20.37
C GLN A 475 92.15 42.89 20.71
N GLU A 476 92.92 42.78 21.80
CA GLU A 476 93.44 41.54 22.37
C GLU A 476 92.35 40.47 22.52
N GLU A 477 92.70 39.20 22.36
CA GLU A 477 91.77 38.07 22.28
C GLU A 477 90.84 37.97 23.51
N ALA A 478 91.25 38.53 24.65
CA ALA A 478 90.46 38.65 25.87
C ALA A 478 89.19 39.53 25.71
N TYR A 479 89.22 40.54 24.85
CA TYR A 479 88.12 41.49 24.64
C TYR A 479 87.06 41.03 23.61
N ARG A 480 87.34 39.97 22.83
CA ARG A 480 86.42 39.45 21.79
C ARG A 480 85.24 38.64 22.32
N LYS A 481 85.16 38.42 23.64
CA LYS A 481 84.15 37.56 24.27
C LYS A 481 82.91 38.32 24.79
N GLY A 482 82.71 39.56 24.35
CA GLY A 482 81.51 40.35 24.64
C GLY A 482 81.72 41.46 25.66
N PRO A 483 80.80 42.45 25.70
CA PRO A 483 80.94 43.66 26.51
C PRO A 483 81.10 43.40 28.01
N VAL A 484 80.48 42.33 28.52
CA VAL A 484 80.58 41.93 29.94
C VAL A 484 81.94 41.28 30.21
N THR A 485 82.38 40.36 29.35
CA THR A 485 83.71 39.72 29.47
C THR A 485 84.83 40.75 29.35
N SER A 486 84.67 41.76 28.49
CA SER A 486 85.63 42.86 28.40
C SER A 486 85.68 43.71 29.67
N VAL A 487 84.57 43.89 30.41
CA VAL A 487 84.58 44.61 31.69
C VAL A 487 85.32 43.80 32.75
N TYR A 488 85.11 42.49 32.85
CA TYR A 488 85.85 41.64 33.79
C TYR A 488 87.35 41.60 33.49
N VAL A 489 87.72 41.46 32.22
CA VAL A 489 89.13 41.56 31.78
C VAL A 489 89.67 42.94 32.14
N PHE A 490 88.89 44.01 31.97
CA PHE A 490 89.30 45.35 32.34
C PHE A 490 89.46 45.53 33.86
N GLU A 491 88.58 44.95 34.68
CA GLU A 491 88.74 44.94 36.14
C GLU A 491 89.99 44.18 36.59
N GLU A 492 90.28 43.04 35.96
CA GLU A 492 91.51 42.27 36.21
C GLU A 492 92.75 43.09 35.84
N VAL A 493 92.77 43.71 34.64
CA VAL A 493 93.84 44.61 34.20
C VAL A 493 93.98 45.82 35.14
N VAL A 494 92.88 46.44 35.60
CA VAL A 494 92.91 47.57 36.55
C VAL A 494 93.41 47.13 37.93
N ARG A 495 93.06 45.93 38.38
CA ARG A 495 93.56 45.35 39.63
C ARG A 495 95.06 45.11 39.55
N ASP A 496 95.53 44.55 38.44
CA ASP A 496 96.96 44.33 38.19
C ASP A 496 97.71 45.67 38.05
N LEU A 497 97.16 46.66 37.36
CA LEU A 497 97.73 48.02 37.28
C LEU A 497 97.80 48.73 38.64
N LYS A 498 96.83 48.50 39.53
CA LYS A 498 96.87 49.02 40.91
C LYS A 498 97.96 48.34 41.74
N ALA A 499 98.17 47.03 41.54
CA ALA A 499 99.25 46.30 42.18
C ALA A 499 100.62 46.82 41.68
N GLU A 500 100.77 47.01 40.36
CA GLU A 500 101.99 47.56 39.75
C GLU A 500 102.27 49.01 40.19
N ASN A 501 101.24 49.84 40.32
CA ASN A 501 101.37 51.20 40.89
C ASN A 501 101.84 51.20 42.35
N HIS A 502 101.44 50.18 43.14
CA HIS A 502 101.88 50.05 44.52
C HIS A 502 103.37 49.70 44.59
N GLU A 503 103.83 48.82 43.71
CA GLU A 503 105.24 48.42 43.60
C GLU A 503 106.13 49.57 43.07
N GLN A 504 105.64 50.36 42.10
CA GLN A 504 106.32 51.57 41.63
C GLN A 504 106.43 52.66 42.71
N LYS A 505 105.43 52.80 43.60
CA LYS A 505 105.52 53.71 44.75
C LYS A 505 106.60 53.31 45.74
N GLU A 506 106.75 52.01 46.03
CA GLU A 506 107.85 51.51 46.87
C GLU A 506 109.23 51.78 46.24
N GLN A 507 109.35 51.62 44.91
CA GLN A 507 110.59 51.95 44.19
C GLN A 507 110.94 53.44 44.27
N ILE A 508 109.96 54.34 44.12
CA ILE A 508 110.16 55.80 44.26
C ILE A 508 110.58 56.18 45.68
N GLU A 509 110.03 55.52 46.71
CA GLU A 509 110.40 55.78 48.10
C GLU A 509 111.85 55.35 48.41
N ASN A 510 112.29 54.22 47.87
CA ASN A 510 113.69 53.78 47.97
C ASN A 510 114.65 54.70 47.20
N LEU A 511 114.28 55.17 46.00
CA LEU A 511 115.11 56.09 45.22
C LEU A 511 115.26 57.45 45.92
N ASN A 512 114.20 57.93 46.58
CA ASN A 512 114.26 59.17 47.38
C ASN A 512 115.19 59.04 48.59
N LYS A 513 115.23 57.88 49.26
CA LYS A 513 116.21 57.59 50.33
C LYS A 513 117.65 57.56 49.80
N GLU A 514 117.85 57.02 48.60
CA GLU A 514 119.16 57.02 47.93
C GLU A 514 119.62 58.45 47.57
N VAL A 515 118.72 59.29 47.04
CA VAL A 515 119.01 60.70 46.72
C VAL A 515 119.31 61.53 47.97
N GLU A 516 118.63 61.30 49.10
CA GLU A 516 119.01 61.93 50.37
C GLU A 516 120.38 61.47 50.88
N SER A 517 120.71 60.19 50.75
CA SER A 517 122.03 59.66 51.14
C SER A 517 123.16 60.25 50.28
N LEU A 518 122.92 60.45 48.98
CA LEU A 518 123.86 61.11 48.05
C LEU A 518 124.01 62.60 48.35
N LYS A 519 122.94 63.31 48.71
CA LYS A 519 123.02 64.72 49.16
C LYS A 519 123.80 64.86 50.48
N ALA A 520 123.67 63.91 51.40
CA ALA A 520 124.45 63.88 52.64
C ALA A 520 125.95 63.63 52.38
N LEU A 521 126.30 62.81 51.38
CA LEU A 521 127.69 62.53 50.99
C LEU A 521 128.36 63.71 50.27
N VAL A 522 127.61 64.43 49.42
CA VAL A 522 128.12 65.64 48.71
C VAL A 522 128.39 66.79 49.68
N ASN A 523 127.62 66.93 50.76
CA ASN A 523 127.86 67.95 51.79
C ASN A 523 129.08 67.67 52.71
N GLN A 524 129.63 66.45 52.71
CA GLN A 524 130.87 66.11 53.45
C GLN A 524 132.16 66.35 52.65
N LEU A 525 132.09 66.61 51.34
CA LEU A 525 133.25 66.82 50.45
C LEU A 525 133.63 68.30 50.23
N ILE A 526 132.93 69.25 50.86
CA ILE A 526 133.16 70.71 50.71
C ILE A 526 133.63 71.37 52.04
N LYS A 527 134.43 70.68 52.87
CA LYS A 527 135.12 71.30 54.01
C LYS A 527 136.59 70.94 54.08
#